data_AF-A0A4R4ZKF3-F1
#
_entry.id   AF-A0A4R4ZKF3-F1
#
_cell.length_a   1.000
_cell.length_b   1.000
_cell.length_c   1.000
_cell.angle_alpha   90.00
_cell.angle_beta   90.00
_cell.angle_gamma   90.00
#
_symmetry.space_group_name_H-M   'P 1'
#
loop_
_entity.id
_entity.type
_entity.pdbx_description
1 polymer ?
#
loop_
_entity_poly.entity_id
_entity_poly.type
_entity_poly.pdbx_seq_one_letter_code
_entity_poly.pdbx_strand_id
1 'polypeptide(L)'
;MRWDRAVLFKLATNERLEQIVKELPGGEEQAWRAASRYVAGRTRDEALQVAEAQQALGHGVSIDLFGELSIDAADADRVVDEYLELAKLTTAWLSLDLSHLAVDVDPAGAADRVVRIAEALPAGRRLQIGAEDIGRTDRIRDCVLTVAGRGLGDQLGATVQANLKRSPDDIDALAEAGVQVRLVKGAYVEPAGAHPYGEATDVAYLRLAHQLAERGADWSLATHDGRLREAVLLALGNVPVEQLLGIRPEVLAQLHEREIATRVYVPYGPAWFRYWLRRVAESRGA
;
A
#
# COMPACT_ATOMS: atom_id res chain seq x y z
N MET A 1 -25.85 -12.34 -8.75
CA MET A 1 -26.15 -11.79 -7.41
C MET A 1 -24.95 -10.94 -7.00
N ARG A 2 -25.04 -9.61 -7.15
CA ARG A 2 -23.92 -8.68 -6.88
C ARG A 2 -23.95 -8.40 -5.38
N TRP A 3 -23.04 -9.03 -4.64
CA TRP A 3 -22.94 -8.83 -3.18
C TRP A 3 -22.46 -7.41 -2.90
N ASP A 4 -23.03 -6.77 -1.89
CA ASP A 4 -22.62 -5.44 -1.43
C ASP A 4 -21.15 -5.46 -0.99
N ARG A 5 -20.36 -4.45 -1.41
CA ARG A 5 -18.95 -4.29 -1.03
C ARG A 5 -18.77 -4.28 0.48
N ALA A 6 -19.71 -3.69 1.22
CA ALA A 6 -19.67 -3.68 2.68
C ALA A 6 -19.81 -5.10 3.27
N VAL A 7 -20.62 -5.96 2.65
CA VAL A 7 -20.81 -7.36 3.08
C VAL A 7 -19.55 -8.18 2.78
N LEU A 8 -18.96 -8.02 1.59
CA LEU A 8 -17.71 -8.70 1.24
C LEU A 8 -16.54 -8.26 2.12
N PHE A 9 -16.45 -6.96 2.46
CA PHE A 9 -15.44 -6.46 3.37
C PHE A 9 -15.61 -7.02 4.79
N LYS A 10 -16.85 -7.10 5.28
CA LYS A 10 -17.15 -7.71 6.59
C LYS A 10 -16.85 -9.21 6.65
N LEU A 11 -16.98 -9.92 5.53
CA LEU A 11 -16.57 -11.32 5.42
C LEU A 11 -15.04 -11.45 5.38
N ALA A 12 -14.35 -10.54 4.69
CA ALA A 12 -12.90 -10.51 4.59
C ALA A 12 -12.19 -10.27 5.93
N THR A 13 -12.85 -9.60 6.87
CA THR A 13 -12.32 -9.33 8.22
C THR A 13 -12.83 -10.30 9.29
N ASN A 14 -13.48 -11.41 8.92
CA ASN A 14 -14.07 -12.36 9.87
C ASN A 14 -13.14 -13.54 10.18
N GLU A 15 -12.55 -13.55 11.38
CA GLU A 15 -11.62 -14.59 11.83
C GLU A 15 -12.25 -15.99 11.90
N ARG A 16 -13.54 -16.08 12.23
CA ARG A 16 -14.25 -17.36 12.29
C ARG A 16 -14.44 -17.97 10.91
N LEU A 17 -14.67 -17.13 9.90
CA LEU A 17 -14.75 -17.59 8.51
C LEU A 17 -13.41 -18.16 8.07
N GLU A 18 -12.31 -17.47 8.40
CA GLU A 18 -10.95 -17.94 8.10
C GLU A 18 -10.67 -19.29 8.77
N GLN A 19 -10.96 -19.44 10.06
CA GLN A 19 -10.79 -20.70 10.79
C GLN A 19 -11.59 -21.84 10.15
N ILE A 20 -12.88 -21.61 9.87
CA ILE A 20 -13.73 -22.62 9.24
C ILE A 20 -13.16 -23.05 7.88
N VAL A 21 -12.73 -22.11 7.04
CA VAL A 21 -12.19 -22.44 5.71
C VAL A 21 -10.87 -23.23 5.83
N LYS A 22 -10.01 -22.88 6.79
CA LYS A 22 -8.73 -23.58 7.01
C LYS A 22 -8.91 -24.97 7.62
N GLU A 23 -9.93 -25.18 8.46
CA GLU A 23 -10.21 -26.46 9.12
C GLU A 23 -10.91 -27.48 8.20
N LEU A 24 -11.55 -27.04 7.11
CA LEU A 24 -12.14 -27.95 6.13
C LEU A 24 -11.06 -28.80 5.42
N PRO A 25 -11.29 -30.11 5.19
CA PRO A 25 -10.34 -30.96 4.49
C PRO A 25 -9.94 -30.38 3.11
N GLY A 26 -8.66 -30.00 2.97
CA GLY A 26 -8.12 -29.38 1.75
C GLY A 26 -8.54 -27.92 1.52
N GLY A 27 -9.28 -27.31 2.45
CA GLY A 27 -9.78 -25.93 2.33
C GLY A 27 -8.66 -24.90 2.30
N GLU A 28 -7.66 -25.03 3.19
CA GLU A 28 -6.50 -24.14 3.19
C GLU A 28 -5.70 -24.25 1.88
N GLU A 29 -5.47 -25.45 1.37
CA GLU A 29 -4.72 -25.66 0.12
C GLU A 29 -5.45 -25.03 -1.08
N GLN A 30 -6.76 -25.21 -1.16
CA GLN A 30 -7.58 -24.60 -2.22
C GLN A 30 -7.59 -23.08 -2.13
N ALA A 31 -7.74 -22.53 -0.92
CA ALA A 31 -7.66 -21.09 -0.70
C ALA A 31 -6.27 -20.54 -1.07
N TRP A 32 -5.20 -21.25 -0.70
CA TRP A 32 -3.84 -20.86 -1.06
C TRP A 32 -3.61 -20.90 -2.58
N ARG A 33 -4.10 -21.92 -3.29
CA ARG A 33 -4.02 -21.96 -4.76
C ARG A 33 -4.71 -20.76 -5.41
N ALA A 34 -5.82 -20.27 -4.84
CA ALA A 34 -6.50 -19.08 -5.33
C ALA A 34 -5.80 -17.76 -4.94
N ALA A 35 -5.14 -17.73 -3.79
CA ALA A 35 -4.49 -16.55 -3.21
C ALA A 35 -3.05 -16.33 -3.69
N SER A 36 -2.30 -17.41 -3.96
CA SER A 36 -0.85 -17.41 -4.24
C SER A 36 -0.43 -16.60 -5.47
N ARG A 37 -1.37 -16.28 -6.37
CA ARG A 37 -1.09 -15.32 -7.45
C ARG A 37 -1.01 -13.86 -6.98
N TYR A 38 -1.59 -13.54 -5.83
CA TYR A 38 -1.72 -12.17 -5.28
C TYR A 38 -0.90 -11.92 -4.02
N VAL A 39 -0.37 -12.98 -3.42
CA VAL A 39 0.45 -12.94 -2.21
C VAL A 39 1.73 -13.69 -2.51
N ALA A 40 2.87 -13.05 -2.24
CA ALA A 40 4.17 -13.58 -2.60
C ALA A 40 4.55 -14.85 -1.83
N GLY A 41 4.03 -14.98 -0.62
CA GLY A 41 4.35 -16.09 0.25
C GLY A 41 3.78 -15.91 1.65
N ARG A 42 4.01 -16.93 2.47
CA ARG A 42 3.72 -16.93 3.90
C ARG A 42 4.93 -16.48 4.71
N THR A 43 6.11 -16.54 4.11
CA THR A 43 7.41 -16.30 4.72
C THR A 43 8.17 -15.19 4.01
N ARG A 44 9.16 -14.63 4.71
CA ARG A 44 10.06 -13.60 4.19
C ARG A 44 10.83 -14.09 2.96
N ASP A 45 11.36 -15.32 3.00
CA ASP A 45 12.18 -15.88 1.92
C ASP A 45 11.39 -15.99 0.61
N GLU A 46 10.13 -16.42 0.68
CA GLU A 46 9.24 -16.45 -0.49
C GLU A 46 8.99 -15.03 -1.03
N ALA A 47 8.81 -14.04 -0.15
CA ALA A 47 8.64 -12.65 -0.55
C ALA A 47 9.88 -12.09 -1.26
N LEU A 48 11.07 -12.40 -0.77
CA LEU A 48 12.35 -12.01 -1.37
C LEU A 48 12.52 -12.66 -2.75
N GLN A 49 12.22 -13.95 -2.91
CA GLN A 49 12.28 -14.62 -4.21
C GLN A 49 11.34 -13.99 -5.24
N VAL A 50 10.11 -13.65 -4.84
CA VAL A 50 9.17 -12.96 -5.73
C VAL A 50 9.65 -11.54 -6.05
N ALA A 51 10.20 -10.82 -5.07
CA ALA A 51 10.76 -9.49 -5.29
C ALA A 51 11.92 -9.52 -6.30
N GLU A 52 12.86 -10.46 -6.15
CA GLU A 52 13.97 -10.66 -7.08
C GLU A 52 13.47 -10.99 -8.49
N ALA A 53 12.45 -11.84 -8.62
CA ALA A 53 11.85 -12.17 -9.91
C ALA A 53 11.23 -10.94 -10.59
N GLN A 54 10.54 -10.07 -9.85
CA GLN A 54 9.98 -8.82 -10.41
C GLN A 54 11.09 -7.83 -10.79
N GLN A 55 12.16 -7.74 -10.00
CA GLN A 55 13.31 -6.90 -10.31
C GLN A 55 14.06 -7.38 -11.55
N ALA A 56 14.20 -8.70 -11.73
CA ALA A 56 14.78 -9.29 -12.93
C ALA A 56 13.97 -8.98 -14.21
N LEU A 57 12.67 -8.70 -14.07
CA LEU A 57 11.80 -8.22 -15.15
C LEU A 57 11.87 -6.69 -15.35
N GLY A 58 12.70 -5.98 -14.58
CA GLY A 58 12.89 -4.54 -14.70
C GLY A 58 11.89 -3.70 -13.90
N HIS A 59 11.13 -4.30 -12.98
CA HIS A 59 10.19 -3.59 -12.12
C HIS A 59 10.82 -3.22 -10.77
N GLY A 60 10.48 -2.03 -10.25
CA GLY A 60 10.68 -1.73 -8.84
C GLY A 60 9.80 -2.62 -7.97
N VAL A 61 10.14 -2.76 -6.69
CA VAL A 61 9.35 -3.55 -5.73
C VAL A 61 9.14 -2.77 -4.44
N SER A 62 7.97 -2.96 -3.81
CA SER A 62 7.63 -2.54 -2.46
C SER A 62 7.13 -3.75 -1.67
N ILE A 63 7.94 -4.30 -0.76
CA ILE A 63 7.58 -5.49 0.03
C ILE A 63 6.75 -5.06 1.25
N ASP A 64 5.67 -5.77 1.55
CA ASP A 64 4.82 -5.49 2.71
C ASP A 64 4.59 -6.75 3.55
N LEU A 65 4.92 -6.69 4.85
CA LEU A 65 4.49 -7.68 5.82
C LEU A 65 3.02 -7.42 6.17
N PHE A 66 2.14 -8.18 5.53
CA PHE A 66 0.73 -8.09 5.82
C PHE A 66 0.41 -8.76 7.16
N GLY A 67 -0.31 -8.03 8.01
CA GLY A 67 -0.52 -8.39 9.40
C GLY A 67 -1.83 -7.85 9.95
N GLU A 68 -1.91 -7.88 11.28
CA GLU A 68 -3.05 -7.39 12.05
C GLU A 68 -2.65 -6.13 12.82
N LEU A 69 -3.66 -5.38 13.27
CA LEU A 69 -3.47 -4.22 14.12
C LEU A 69 -2.71 -4.62 15.40
N SER A 70 -1.60 -3.94 15.67
CA SER A 70 -0.85 -4.12 16.91
C SER A 70 -1.58 -3.43 18.06
N ILE A 71 -1.86 -4.21 19.10
CA ILE A 71 -2.64 -3.74 20.27
C ILE A 71 -1.76 -3.23 21.41
N ASP A 72 -0.45 -3.49 21.34
CA ASP A 72 0.54 -2.97 22.29
C ASP A 72 1.92 -2.74 21.64
N ALA A 73 2.82 -2.16 22.43
CA ALA A 73 4.19 -1.84 22.01
C ALA A 73 5.04 -3.08 21.73
N ALA A 74 4.81 -4.20 22.41
CA ALA A 74 5.60 -5.41 22.24
C ALA A 74 5.29 -6.10 20.91
N ASP A 75 4.02 -6.08 20.49
CA ASP A 75 3.60 -6.51 19.16
C ASP A 75 4.23 -5.65 18.07
N ALA A 76 4.18 -4.33 18.24
CA ALA A 76 4.80 -3.39 17.29
C ALA A 76 6.33 -3.58 17.18
N ASP A 77 7.02 -3.86 18.29
CA ASP A 77 8.47 -4.11 18.27
C ASP A 77 8.83 -5.39 17.51
N ARG A 78 8.01 -6.44 17.58
CA ARG A 78 8.19 -7.65 16.76
C ARG A 78 8.02 -7.37 15.27
N VAL A 79 7.07 -6.50 14.91
CA VAL A 79 6.89 -6.05 13.53
C VAL A 79 8.12 -5.27 13.06
N VAL A 80 8.64 -4.36 13.89
CA VAL A 80 9.87 -3.61 13.59
C VAL A 80 11.04 -4.55 13.34
N ASP A 81 11.25 -5.56 14.18
CA ASP A 81 12.33 -6.53 14.01
C ASP A 81 12.24 -7.26 12.65
N GLU A 82 11.04 -7.62 12.20
CA GLU A 82 10.83 -8.21 10.86
C GLU A 82 11.23 -7.25 9.74
N TYR A 83 10.85 -5.97 9.84
CA TYR A 83 11.24 -4.95 8.85
C TYR A 83 12.75 -4.65 8.86
N LEU A 84 13.38 -4.66 10.04
CA LEU A 84 14.83 -4.47 10.16
C LEU A 84 15.60 -5.64 9.53
N GLU A 85 15.11 -6.86 9.67
CA GLU A 85 15.69 -8.01 8.98
C GLU A 85 15.46 -7.97 7.47
N LEU A 86 14.27 -7.58 7.01
CA LEU A 86 14.00 -7.33 5.59
C LEU A 86 14.99 -6.31 5.00
N ALA A 87 15.21 -5.19 5.69
CA ALA A 87 16.08 -4.11 5.23
C ALA A 87 17.54 -4.57 5.01
N LYS A 88 18.00 -5.60 5.75
CA LYS A 88 19.33 -6.21 5.55
C LYS A 88 19.42 -7.09 4.30
N LEU A 89 18.29 -7.63 3.85
CA LEU A 89 18.22 -8.69 2.85
C LEU A 89 17.74 -8.22 1.48
N THR A 90 17.28 -6.97 1.36
CA THR A 90 16.71 -6.46 0.10
C THR A 90 17.13 -5.04 -0.21
N THR A 91 17.16 -4.73 -1.50
CA THR A 91 17.17 -3.34 -1.99
C THR A 91 15.79 -2.91 -2.52
N ALA A 92 14.72 -3.61 -2.18
CA ALA A 92 13.37 -3.15 -2.47
C ALA A 92 13.00 -1.94 -1.59
N TRP A 93 11.93 -1.24 -1.95
CA TRP A 93 11.22 -0.42 -0.97
C TRP A 93 10.45 -1.34 -0.03
N LEU A 94 10.11 -0.82 1.15
CA LEU A 94 9.22 -1.50 2.09
C LEU A 94 7.93 -0.69 2.18
N SER A 95 6.77 -1.35 2.29
CA SER A 95 5.50 -0.70 2.64
C SER A 95 5.04 -1.21 4.00
N LEU A 96 4.37 -0.36 4.79
CA LEU A 96 3.68 -0.79 6.00
C LEU A 96 2.48 0.10 6.33
N ASP A 97 1.54 -0.45 7.08
CA ASP A 97 0.44 0.30 7.70
C ASP A 97 0.81 0.64 9.16
N LEU A 98 0.52 1.86 9.63
CA LEU A 98 0.94 2.32 10.96
C LEU A 98 0.15 1.69 12.10
N SER A 99 -1.03 1.13 11.82
CA SER A 99 -1.71 0.26 12.78
C SER A 99 -0.88 -0.97 13.18
N HIS A 100 0.07 -1.43 12.35
CA HIS A 100 1.02 -2.48 12.73
C HIS A 100 2.15 -1.97 13.64
N LEU A 101 2.28 -0.65 13.80
CA LEU A 101 3.27 0.00 14.67
C LEU A 101 2.61 0.68 15.88
N ALA A 102 1.43 0.22 16.26
CA ALA A 102 0.69 0.65 17.45
C ALA A 102 0.34 2.16 17.47
N VAL A 103 0.16 2.79 16.29
CA VAL A 103 -0.12 4.24 16.19
C VAL A 103 -1.37 4.71 16.94
N ASP A 104 -2.35 3.82 17.14
CA ASP A 104 -3.59 4.16 17.87
C ASP A 104 -3.38 4.28 19.38
N VAL A 105 -2.41 3.55 19.93
CA VAL A 105 -2.15 3.47 21.38
C VAL A 105 -0.87 4.19 21.79
N ASP A 106 0.13 4.27 20.90
CA ASP A 106 1.43 4.91 21.12
C ASP A 106 1.88 5.69 19.87
N PRO A 107 1.26 6.84 19.55
CA PRO A 107 1.61 7.62 18.36
C PRO A 107 3.08 8.09 18.33
N ALA A 108 3.63 8.46 19.49
CA ALA A 108 5.01 8.93 19.59
C ALA A 108 6.01 7.78 19.34
N GLY A 109 5.79 6.62 19.98
CA GLY A 109 6.62 5.45 19.74
C GLY A 109 6.45 4.88 18.34
N ALA A 110 5.28 5.02 17.71
CA ALA A 110 5.11 4.67 16.29
C ALA A 110 6.06 5.48 15.40
N ALA A 111 6.21 6.79 15.63
CA ALA A 111 7.16 7.63 14.90
C ALA A 111 8.61 7.18 15.14
N ASP A 112 8.98 6.84 16.38
CA ASP A 112 10.32 6.33 16.69
C ASP A 112 10.61 4.98 16.00
N ARG A 113 9.60 4.11 15.87
CA ARG A 113 9.69 2.85 15.13
C ARG A 113 9.84 3.06 13.62
N VAL A 114 9.11 4.02 13.04
CA VAL A 114 9.27 4.41 11.64
C VAL A 114 10.68 4.93 11.37
N VAL A 115 11.24 5.76 12.25
CA VAL A 115 12.64 6.22 12.16
C VAL A 115 13.60 5.03 12.10
N ARG A 116 13.48 4.08 13.03
CA ARG A 116 14.36 2.90 13.08
C ARG A 116 14.32 2.09 11.78
N ILE A 117 13.14 1.88 11.20
CA ILE A 117 12.99 1.13 9.95
C ILE A 117 13.56 1.93 8.78
N ALA A 118 13.23 3.22 8.68
CA ALA A 118 13.68 4.08 7.60
C ALA A 118 15.22 4.17 7.56
N GLU A 119 15.86 4.41 8.70
CA GLU A 119 17.33 4.49 8.81
C GLU A 119 18.05 3.17 8.48
N ALA A 120 17.36 2.03 8.60
CA ALA A 120 17.91 0.73 8.25
C ALA A 120 17.88 0.46 6.74
N LEU A 121 17.10 1.23 5.97
CA LEU A 121 17.00 1.02 4.53
C LEU A 121 18.27 1.44 3.79
N PRO A 122 18.65 0.71 2.72
CA PRO A 122 19.74 1.15 1.85
C PRO A 122 19.47 2.52 1.23
N ALA A 123 20.53 3.27 0.94
CA ALA A 123 20.42 4.58 0.30
C ALA A 123 19.59 4.53 -0.99
N GLY A 124 18.69 5.51 -1.15
CA GLY A 124 17.77 5.60 -2.30
C GLY A 124 16.56 4.66 -2.22
N ARG A 125 16.39 3.92 -1.11
CA ARG A 125 15.18 3.13 -0.81
C ARG A 125 14.32 3.85 0.21
N ARG A 126 13.02 3.53 0.18
CA ARG A 126 12.01 4.22 1.00
C ARG A 126 11.13 3.27 1.76
N LEU A 127 10.65 3.77 2.89
CA LEU A 127 9.56 3.21 3.64
C LEU A 127 8.26 3.91 3.23
N GLN A 128 7.40 3.19 2.51
CA GLN A 128 6.10 3.68 2.10
C GLN A 128 5.04 3.41 3.18
N ILE A 129 4.51 4.48 3.75
CA ILE A 129 3.41 4.40 4.70
C ILE A 129 2.08 4.30 3.95
N GLY A 130 1.33 3.26 4.26
CA GLY A 130 0.01 3.00 3.72
C GLY A 130 -1.05 3.94 4.29
N ALA A 131 -2.10 4.16 3.49
CA ALA A 131 -3.26 4.91 3.93
C ALA A 131 -4.29 3.92 4.48
N GLU A 132 -4.79 4.21 5.68
CA GLU A 132 -5.83 3.42 6.35
C GLU A 132 -7.18 4.13 6.29
N ASP A 133 -8.16 3.72 7.10
CA ASP A 133 -9.46 4.39 7.14
C ASP A 133 -9.37 5.85 7.63
N ILE A 134 -10.41 6.63 7.35
CA ILE A 134 -10.45 8.06 7.70
C ILE A 134 -10.20 8.36 9.19
N GLY A 135 -10.49 7.41 10.09
CA GLY A 135 -10.27 7.55 11.53
C GLY A 135 -8.80 7.58 11.93
N ARG A 136 -7.89 7.14 11.03
CA ARG A 136 -6.44 7.12 11.24
C ARG A 136 -5.69 8.15 10.40
N THR A 137 -6.32 8.76 9.40
CA THR A 137 -5.63 9.65 8.44
C THR A 137 -4.82 10.76 9.13
N ASP A 138 -5.36 11.41 10.16
CA ASP A 138 -4.60 12.45 10.90
C ASP A 138 -3.39 11.86 11.61
N ARG A 139 -3.54 10.76 12.36
CA ARG A 139 -2.42 10.11 13.06
C ARG A 139 -1.33 9.66 12.08
N ILE A 140 -1.74 9.14 10.93
CA ILE A 140 -0.82 8.68 9.88
C ILE A 140 -0.03 9.86 9.31
N ARG A 141 -0.73 10.92 8.89
CA ARG A 141 -0.07 12.13 8.37
C ARG A 141 0.86 12.74 9.40
N ASP A 142 0.39 12.91 10.64
CA ASP A 142 1.17 13.56 11.68
C ASP A 142 2.42 12.76 12.04
N CYS A 143 2.34 11.42 12.03
CA CYS A 143 3.49 10.53 12.17
C CYS A 143 4.50 10.75 11.03
N VAL A 144 4.05 10.70 9.77
CA VAL A 144 4.90 10.92 8.59
C VAL A 144 5.59 12.28 8.65
N LEU A 145 4.84 13.36 8.92
CA LEU A 145 5.39 14.71 9.00
C LEU A 145 6.37 14.87 10.18
N THR A 146 6.10 14.23 11.30
CA THR A 146 7.01 14.19 12.45
C THR A 146 8.34 13.55 12.06
N VAL A 147 8.31 12.42 11.37
CA VAL A 147 9.52 11.72 10.94
C VAL A 147 10.25 12.48 9.84
N ALA A 148 9.52 13.06 8.88
CA ALA A 148 10.10 13.93 7.85
C ALA A 148 10.81 15.15 8.48
N GLY A 149 10.22 15.76 9.50
CA GLY A 149 10.81 16.86 10.28
C GLY A 149 12.08 16.48 11.05
N ARG A 150 12.35 15.17 11.24
CA ARG A 150 13.63 14.65 11.77
C ARG A 150 14.70 14.50 10.69
N GLY A 151 14.44 14.93 9.46
CA GLY A 151 15.38 14.88 8.34
C GLY A 151 15.31 13.62 7.48
N LEU A 152 14.22 12.85 7.58
CA LEU A 152 14.05 11.57 6.87
C LEU A 152 12.99 11.63 5.76
N GLY A 153 12.55 12.81 5.34
CA GLY A 153 11.48 12.97 4.34
C GLY A 153 11.76 12.25 3.02
N ASP A 154 13.01 12.29 2.55
CA ASP A 154 13.46 11.64 1.31
C ASP A 154 13.53 10.11 1.40
N GLN A 155 13.53 9.54 2.62
CA GLN A 155 13.45 8.11 2.90
C GLN A 155 12.01 7.62 3.12
N LEU A 156 11.03 8.52 3.10
CA LEU A 156 9.63 8.19 3.28
C LEU A 156 8.83 8.32 1.98
N GLY A 157 7.80 7.50 1.89
CA GLY A 157 6.65 7.75 1.04
C GLY A 157 5.38 7.70 1.87
N ALA A 158 4.35 8.45 1.48
CA ALA A 158 3.02 8.42 2.08
C ALA A 158 1.96 8.17 1.02
N THR A 159 1.01 7.31 1.34
CA THR A 159 -0.11 7.01 0.45
C THR A 159 -1.23 8.04 0.66
N VAL A 160 -1.71 8.65 -0.42
CA VAL A 160 -2.84 9.59 -0.38
C VAL A 160 -4.03 9.02 -1.15
N GLN A 161 -5.20 9.07 -0.51
CA GLN A 161 -6.44 8.53 -1.06
C GLN A 161 -7.24 9.61 -1.79
N ALA A 162 -7.42 9.46 -3.10
CA ALA A 162 -8.13 10.45 -3.90
C ALA A 162 -9.61 10.62 -3.53
N ASN A 163 -10.23 9.60 -2.92
CA ASN A 163 -11.62 9.72 -2.48
C ASN A 163 -11.77 10.66 -1.27
N LEU A 164 -10.75 10.96 -0.46
CA LEU A 164 -10.92 11.84 0.69
C LEU A 164 -10.92 13.32 0.28
N LYS A 165 -11.88 14.10 0.79
CA LYS A 165 -12.01 15.53 0.46
C LYS A 165 -10.86 16.39 0.97
N ARG A 166 -10.15 15.90 1.99
CA ARG A 166 -8.98 16.53 2.63
C ARG A 166 -7.66 16.33 1.86
N SER A 167 -7.63 15.40 0.90
CA SER A 167 -6.40 15.00 0.20
C SER A 167 -5.65 16.13 -0.50
N PRO A 168 -6.29 17.20 -1.03
CA PRO A 168 -5.53 18.34 -1.55
C PRO A 168 -4.58 18.97 -0.53
N ASP A 169 -5.04 19.14 0.72
CA ASP A 169 -4.24 19.76 1.79
C ASP A 169 -3.14 18.81 2.28
N ASP A 170 -3.46 17.51 2.38
CA ASP A 170 -2.48 16.51 2.78
C ASP A 170 -1.36 16.35 1.73
N ILE A 171 -1.67 16.47 0.42
CA ILE A 171 -0.66 16.48 -0.65
C ILE A 171 0.29 17.67 -0.50
N ASP A 172 -0.25 18.86 -0.25
CA ASP A 172 0.57 20.05 -0.12
C ASP A 172 1.53 19.91 1.08
N ALA A 173 1.04 19.46 2.23
CA ALA A 173 1.86 19.24 3.42
C ALA A 173 2.96 18.18 3.20
N LEU A 174 2.64 17.07 2.54
CA LEU A 174 3.61 15.99 2.27
C LEU A 174 4.68 16.42 1.26
N ALA A 175 4.28 17.11 0.19
CA ALA A 175 5.19 17.64 -0.81
C ALA A 175 6.15 18.68 -0.20
N GLU A 176 5.64 19.59 0.63
CA GLU A 176 6.47 20.57 1.36
C GLU A 176 7.46 19.90 2.31
N ALA A 177 7.10 18.75 2.90
CA ALA A 177 7.97 17.96 3.76
C ALA A 177 8.97 17.07 2.99
N GLY A 178 8.98 17.12 1.66
CA GLY A 178 9.86 16.31 0.82
C GLY A 178 9.53 14.81 0.83
N VAL A 179 8.31 14.45 1.23
CA VAL A 179 7.84 13.06 1.29
C VAL A 179 7.26 12.66 -0.06
N GLN A 180 7.63 11.49 -0.57
CA GLN A 180 7.04 10.98 -1.80
C GLN A 180 5.56 10.64 -1.63
N VAL A 181 4.74 10.93 -2.64
CA VAL A 181 3.30 10.65 -2.60
C VAL A 181 2.93 9.47 -3.51
N ARG A 182 2.36 8.41 -2.94
CA ARG A 182 1.67 7.36 -3.70
C ARG A 182 0.19 7.70 -3.80
N LEU A 183 -0.30 8.04 -5.00
CA LEU A 183 -1.71 8.39 -5.21
C LEU A 183 -2.56 7.16 -5.55
N VAL A 184 -3.53 6.85 -4.69
CA VAL A 184 -4.51 5.75 -4.84
C VAL A 184 -5.94 6.28 -4.94
N LYS A 185 -6.91 5.48 -5.42
CA LYS A 185 -8.34 5.86 -5.33
C LYS A 185 -8.85 5.93 -3.88
N GLY A 186 -8.30 5.09 -3.01
CA GLY A 186 -8.86 4.75 -1.70
C GLY A 186 -9.45 3.34 -1.73
N ALA A 187 -9.27 2.59 -0.63
CA ALA A 187 -9.72 1.19 -0.52
C ALA A 187 -10.87 1.00 0.49
N TYR A 188 -10.97 1.90 1.46
CA TYR A 188 -11.93 1.83 2.56
C TYR A 188 -13.30 2.38 2.15
N VAL A 189 -14.34 1.94 2.88
CA VAL A 189 -15.71 2.45 2.77
C VAL A 189 -15.89 3.48 3.87
N GLU A 190 -15.84 4.75 3.50
CA GLU A 190 -15.87 5.85 4.46
C GLU A 190 -17.31 6.30 4.74
N PRO A 191 -17.69 6.52 6.01
CA PRO A 191 -19.04 6.94 6.36
C PRO A 191 -19.31 8.41 5.98
N ALA A 192 -18.28 9.25 5.97
CA ALA A 192 -18.34 10.67 5.63
C ALA A 192 -16.94 11.15 5.19
N GLY A 193 -16.85 12.40 4.70
CA GLY A 193 -15.55 13.00 4.34
C GLY A 193 -14.94 12.49 3.04
N ALA A 194 -15.58 11.54 2.35
CA ALA A 194 -15.14 11.00 1.07
C ALA A 194 -16.11 11.32 -0.08
N HIS A 195 -15.57 11.36 -1.29
CA HIS A 195 -16.30 11.27 -2.55
C HIS A 195 -16.87 9.85 -2.73
N PRO A 196 -18.07 9.71 -3.30
CA PRO A 196 -18.58 8.40 -3.72
C PRO A 196 -17.62 7.73 -4.72
N TYR A 197 -17.50 6.41 -4.63
CA TYR A 197 -16.77 5.63 -5.64
C TYR A 197 -17.44 5.74 -7.02
N GLY A 198 -16.61 5.74 -8.07
CA GLY A 198 -17.03 6.00 -9.45
C GLY A 198 -16.54 7.37 -9.91
N GLU A 199 -17.33 8.04 -10.75
CA GLU A 199 -16.94 9.28 -11.44
C GLU A 199 -16.42 10.37 -10.48
N ALA A 200 -17.05 10.57 -9.33
CA ALA A 200 -16.62 11.59 -8.38
C ALA A 200 -15.19 11.34 -7.84
N THR A 201 -14.86 10.08 -7.51
CA THR A 201 -13.50 9.70 -7.07
C THR A 201 -12.51 9.73 -8.24
N ASP A 202 -12.93 9.35 -9.45
CA ASP A 202 -12.09 9.37 -10.65
C ASP A 202 -11.69 10.80 -11.04
N VAL A 203 -12.63 11.75 -10.97
CA VAL A 203 -12.36 13.18 -11.18
C VAL A 203 -11.43 13.72 -10.09
N ALA A 204 -11.64 13.34 -8.83
CA ALA A 204 -10.75 13.74 -7.73
C ALA A 204 -9.33 13.21 -7.95
N TYR A 205 -9.18 11.95 -8.37
CA TYR A 205 -7.89 11.33 -8.69
C TYR A 205 -7.15 12.13 -9.77
N LEU A 206 -7.82 12.48 -10.87
CA LEU A 206 -7.21 13.27 -11.94
C LEU A 206 -6.81 14.67 -11.46
N ARG A 207 -7.63 15.35 -10.65
CA ARG A 207 -7.29 16.67 -10.09
C ARG A 207 -6.05 16.61 -9.22
N LEU A 208 -5.97 15.62 -8.33
CA LEU A 208 -4.82 15.45 -7.44
C LEU A 208 -3.54 15.08 -8.20
N ALA A 209 -3.65 14.27 -9.27
CA ALA A 209 -2.50 13.97 -10.14
C ALA A 209 -1.93 15.25 -10.80
N HIS A 210 -2.80 16.15 -11.27
CA HIS A 210 -2.34 17.44 -11.83
C HIS A 210 -1.73 18.33 -10.74
N GLN A 211 -2.34 18.41 -9.55
CA GLN A 211 -1.79 19.16 -8.42
C GLN A 211 -0.38 18.68 -8.04
N LEU A 212 -0.17 17.35 -7.94
CA LEU A 212 1.14 16.76 -7.65
C LEU A 212 2.19 17.14 -8.71
N ALA A 213 1.82 17.11 -9.99
CA ALA A 213 2.70 17.49 -11.08
C ALA A 213 3.01 19.00 -11.09
N GLU A 214 2.02 19.87 -10.88
CA GLU A 214 2.19 21.32 -10.80
C GLU A 214 3.10 21.74 -9.64
N ARG A 215 3.03 21.00 -8.52
CA ARG A 215 3.92 21.16 -7.36
C ARG A 215 5.36 20.66 -7.62
N GLY A 216 5.58 19.90 -8.69
CA GLY A 216 6.85 19.20 -8.92
C GLY A 216 7.17 18.18 -7.83
N ALA A 217 6.14 17.58 -7.21
CA ALA A 217 6.31 16.58 -6.16
C ALA A 217 7.00 15.32 -6.71
N ASP A 218 7.62 14.55 -5.81
CA ASP A 218 7.99 13.16 -6.11
C ASP A 218 6.75 12.28 -5.86
N TRP A 219 6.23 11.62 -6.88
CA TRP A 219 4.98 10.86 -6.75
C TRP A 219 4.88 9.69 -7.73
N SER A 220 3.96 8.78 -7.41
CA SER A 220 3.62 7.62 -8.23
C SER A 220 2.10 7.45 -8.32
N LEU A 221 1.64 6.88 -9.42
CA LEU A 221 0.24 6.58 -9.65
C LEU A 221 -0.05 5.08 -9.39
N ALA A 222 -0.76 4.79 -8.30
CA ALA A 222 -1.09 3.43 -7.90
C ALA A 222 -2.53 3.09 -8.32
N THR A 223 -2.69 2.51 -9.52
CA THR A 223 -4.00 2.15 -10.07
C THR A 223 -3.95 1.00 -11.09
N HIS A 224 -4.99 0.17 -11.08
CA HIS A 224 -5.23 -0.83 -12.15
C HIS A 224 -6.26 -0.36 -13.18
N ASP A 225 -6.84 0.83 -12.95
CA ASP A 225 -7.75 1.47 -13.89
C ASP A 225 -6.93 2.02 -15.06
N GLY A 226 -7.00 1.31 -16.19
CA GLY A 226 -6.28 1.69 -17.39
C GLY A 226 -6.72 3.04 -17.94
N ARG A 227 -7.99 3.44 -17.75
CA ARG A 227 -8.47 4.74 -18.27
C ARG A 227 -7.84 5.88 -17.51
N LEU A 228 -7.82 5.81 -16.18
CA LEU A 228 -7.17 6.83 -15.35
C LEU A 228 -5.67 6.86 -15.57
N ARG A 229 -5.01 5.68 -15.60
CA ARG A 229 -3.58 5.61 -15.86
C ARG A 229 -3.23 6.27 -17.19
N GLU A 230 -3.88 5.88 -18.29
CA GLU A 230 -3.57 6.45 -19.60
C GLU A 230 -3.94 7.93 -19.67
N ALA A 231 -5.03 8.37 -19.04
CA ALA A 231 -5.37 9.80 -18.99
C ALA A 231 -4.26 10.63 -18.31
N VAL A 232 -3.71 10.14 -17.20
CA VAL A 232 -2.60 10.78 -16.50
C VAL A 232 -1.33 10.77 -17.35
N LEU A 233 -0.94 9.62 -17.90
CA LEU A 233 0.28 9.50 -18.70
C LEU A 233 0.25 10.35 -19.98
N LEU A 234 -0.92 10.47 -20.62
CA LEU A 234 -1.10 11.32 -21.81
C LEU A 234 -1.01 12.81 -21.46
N ALA A 235 -1.50 13.21 -20.29
CA ALA A 235 -1.53 14.61 -19.88
C ALA A 235 -0.21 15.09 -19.26
N LEU A 236 0.43 14.24 -18.45
CA LEU A 236 1.56 14.61 -17.58
C LEU A 236 2.88 13.93 -17.98
N GLY A 237 2.87 13.01 -18.95
CA GLY A 237 4.05 12.28 -19.40
C GLY A 237 4.41 11.09 -18.49
N ASN A 238 5.70 10.78 -18.43
CA ASN A 238 6.18 9.59 -17.72
C ASN A 238 6.14 9.80 -16.20
N VAL A 239 5.10 9.25 -15.57
CA VAL A 239 4.96 9.17 -14.11
C VAL A 239 5.07 7.70 -13.69
N PRO A 240 5.82 7.35 -12.62
CA PRO A 240 5.91 5.98 -12.15
C PRO A 240 4.55 5.35 -11.83
N VAL A 241 4.34 4.11 -12.29
CA VAL A 241 3.09 3.37 -12.09
C VAL A 241 3.27 2.25 -11.07
N GLU A 242 2.38 2.16 -10.10
CA GLU A 242 2.38 1.07 -9.14
C GLU A 242 1.20 0.11 -9.35
N GLN A 243 1.49 -1.19 -9.29
CA GLN A 243 0.48 -2.25 -9.37
C GLN A 243 0.64 -3.25 -8.23
N LEU A 244 -0.47 -3.90 -7.88
CA LEU A 244 -0.47 -5.02 -6.94
C LEU A 244 0.03 -6.28 -7.66
N LEU A 245 0.77 -7.10 -6.93
CA LEU A 245 1.21 -8.41 -7.42
C LEU A 245 0.05 -9.22 -7.99
N GLY A 246 0.24 -9.76 -9.20
CA GLY A 246 -0.69 -10.67 -9.87
C GLY A 246 -1.95 -10.04 -10.46
N ILE A 247 -2.16 -8.73 -10.31
CA ILE A 247 -3.29 -8.04 -10.91
C ILE A 247 -2.87 -7.45 -12.26
N ARG A 248 -3.41 -8.03 -13.34
CA ARG A 248 -3.13 -7.62 -14.72
C ARG A 248 -1.62 -7.55 -15.03
N PRO A 249 -0.84 -8.61 -14.78
CA PRO A 249 0.62 -8.60 -14.95
C PRO A 249 1.05 -8.25 -16.39
N GLU A 250 0.20 -8.49 -17.38
CA GLU A 250 0.43 -8.08 -18.77
C GLU A 250 0.60 -6.56 -18.94
N VAL A 251 0.00 -5.77 -18.04
CA VAL A 251 0.12 -4.30 -18.05
C VAL A 251 1.52 -3.85 -17.64
N LEU A 252 2.16 -4.54 -16.68
CA LEU A 252 3.52 -4.21 -16.26
C LEU A 252 4.50 -4.32 -17.43
N ALA A 253 4.38 -5.39 -18.22
CA ALA A 253 5.19 -5.60 -19.43
C ALA A 253 4.94 -4.48 -20.46
N GLN A 254 3.67 -4.14 -20.73
CA GLN A 254 3.32 -3.05 -21.65
C GLN A 254 3.86 -1.68 -21.21
N LEU A 255 3.87 -1.40 -19.91
CA LEU A 255 4.42 -0.16 -19.36
C LEU A 255 5.96 -0.15 -19.45
N HIS A 256 6.60 -1.29 -19.21
CA HIS A 256 8.04 -1.43 -19.37
C HIS A 256 8.49 -1.22 -20.83
N GLU A 257 7.76 -1.77 -21.81
CA GLU A 257 8.00 -1.53 -23.25
C GLU A 257 7.87 -0.06 -23.65
N ARG A 258 7.09 0.73 -22.89
CA ARG A 258 6.92 2.18 -23.07
C ARG A 258 7.93 3.00 -22.26
N GLU A 259 8.92 2.36 -21.65
CA GLU A 259 9.93 2.98 -20.78
C GLU A 259 9.32 3.72 -19.58
N ILE A 260 8.13 3.29 -19.14
CA ILE A 260 7.47 3.84 -17.95
C ILE A 260 7.94 3.06 -16.73
N ALA A 261 8.52 3.79 -15.76
CA ALA A 261 8.93 3.21 -14.49
C ALA A 261 7.74 2.55 -13.77
N THR A 262 7.95 1.34 -13.27
CA THR A 262 6.91 0.55 -12.61
C THR A 262 7.37 0.09 -11.24
N ARG A 263 6.42 -0.10 -10.31
CA ARG A 263 6.66 -0.73 -9.01
C ARG A 263 5.57 -1.75 -8.69
N VAL A 264 5.98 -2.93 -8.26
CA VAL A 264 5.05 -3.99 -7.81
C VAL A 264 4.99 -3.98 -6.29
N TYR A 265 3.77 -3.88 -5.75
CA TYR A 265 3.51 -4.09 -4.33
C TYR A 265 3.40 -5.59 -4.06
N VAL A 266 4.24 -6.09 -3.17
CA VAL A 266 4.51 -7.51 -2.92
C VAL A 266 4.16 -7.83 -1.46
N PRO A 267 2.91 -8.22 -1.18
CA PRO A 267 2.47 -8.58 0.17
C PRO A 267 2.89 -10.00 0.51
N TYR A 268 3.26 -10.25 1.77
CA TYR A 268 3.53 -11.58 2.30
C TYR A 268 3.13 -11.70 3.76
N GLY A 269 3.14 -12.93 4.29
CA GLY A 269 3.04 -13.17 5.71
C GLY A 269 1.93 -14.16 6.10
N PRO A 270 1.81 -14.48 7.40
CA PRO A 270 0.88 -15.49 7.89
C PRO A 270 -0.59 -15.09 7.71
N ALA A 271 -0.88 -13.78 7.64
CA ALA A 271 -2.23 -13.23 7.46
C ALA A 271 -2.68 -13.19 5.97
N TRP A 272 -2.05 -13.95 5.09
CA TRP A 272 -2.31 -13.99 3.64
C TRP A 272 -3.79 -14.18 3.27
N PHE A 273 -4.54 -14.94 4.07
CA PHE A 273 -5.94 -15.26 3.77
C PHE A 273 -6.82 -14.01 3.87
N ARG A 274 -6.59 -13.18 4.90
CA ARG A 274 -7.27 -11.89 5.09
C ARG A 274 -6.94 -10.91 3.98
N TYR A 275 -5.66 -10.82 3.60
CA TYR A 275 -5.23 -10.01 2.45
C TYR A 275 -5.99 -10.42 1.18
N TRP A 276 -5.99 -11.72 0.87
CA TRP A 276 -6.63 -12.25 -0.32
C TRP A 276 -8.13 -11.95 -0.35
N LEU A 277 -8.85 -12.15 0.76
CA LEU A 277 -10.28 -11.82 0.83
C LEU A 277 -10.54 -10.32 0.65
N ARG A 278 -9.69 -9.46 1.22
CA ARG A 278 -9.78 -8.00 1.01
C ARG A 278 -9.65 -7.64 -0.47
N ARG A 279 -8.71 -8.26 -1.19
CA ARG A 279 -8.56 -8.09 -2.65
C ARG A 279 -9.78 -8.59 -3.43
N VAL A 280 -10.36 -9.72 -3.04
CA VAL A 280 -11.59 -10.23 -3.67
C VAL A 280 -12.74 -9.23 -3.48
N ALA A 281 -12.89 -8.66 -2.28
CA ALA A 281 -13.92 -7.67 -1.99
C ALA A 281 -13.75 -6.39 -2.82
N GLU A 282 -12.52 -5.89 -2.95
CA GLU A 282 -12.21 -4.67 -3.71
C GLU A 282 -12.38 -4.86 -5.23
N SER A 283 -12.04 -6.04 -5.77
CA SER A 283 -12.15 -6.35 -7.21
C SER A 283 -13.58 -6.33 -7.76
N ARG A 284 -14.60 -6.48 -6.89
CA ARG A 284 -16.02 -6.54 -7.28
C ARG A 284 -16.72 -5.17 -7.27
N GLY A 285 -16.02 -4.12 -6.83
CA GLY A 285 -16.50 -2.74 -6.77
C GLY A 285 -15.81 -1.77 -7.73
N ALA A 286 -14.88 -2.25 -8.55
CA ALA A 286 -14.22 -1.49 -9.63
C ALA A 286 -14.98 -1.62 -10.96
#